data_AF-A0A953RGY6-F1
#
_entry.id   AF-A0A953RGY6-F1
#
_cell.length_a   1.000
_cell.length_b   1.000
_cell.length_c   1.000
_cell.angle_alpha   90.00
_cell.angle_beta   90.00
_cell.angle_gamma   90.00
#
_symmetry.space_group_name_H-M   'P 1'
#
loop_
_entity.id
_entity.type
_entity.pdbx_description
1 polymer ?
#
loop_
_entity_poly.entity_id
_entity_poly.type
_entity_poly.pdbx_seq_one_letter_code
_entity_poly.pdbx_strand_id
1 'polypeptide(L)'
;MLRLSPALFYLSQKRWLEAIKSFEEATKETPEYYGNHWGIAKAQSELGKLHEAKQSLECALDDPGLRSPAKEEIEEMLADISQRITTAC
;
A
#
# COMPACT_ATOMS: atom_id res chain seq x y z
N MET A 1 -19.46 -2.73 17.46
CA MET A 1 -18.09 -2.20 17.26
C MET A 1 -17.51 -2.92 16.05
N LEU A 2 -17.25 -2.21 14.95
CA LEU A 2 -16.57 -2.79 13.79
C LEU A 2 -15.12 -3.07 14.21
N ARG A 3 -14.73 -4.34 14.29
CA ARG A 3 -13.33 -4.72 14.49
C ARG A 3 -12.60 -4.47 13.18
N LEU A 4 -12.09 -3.25 13.00
CA LEU A 4 -11.14 -2.95 11.92
C LEU A 4 -9.87 -3.79 12.14
N SER A 5 -9.21 -4.20 11.05
CA SER A 5 -7.87 -4.75 11.16
C SER A 5 -6.94 -3.67 11.75
N PRO A 6 -5.98 -4.04 12.62
CA PRO A 6 -5.07 -3.07 13.23
C PRO A 6 -4.39 -2.16 12.19
N ALA A 7 -4.03 -2.73 11.04
CA ALA A 7 -3.41 -1.99 9.94
C ALA A 7 -4.31 -0.88 9.36
N LEU A 8 -5.58 -1.19 9.06
CA LEU A 8 -6.54 -0.20 8.56
C LEU A 8 -6.87 0.86 9.63
N PHE A 9 -6.92 0.46 10.90
CA PHE A 9 -7.09 1.39 12.02
C PHE A 9 -5.92 2.39 12.12
N TYR A 10 -4.68 1.92 11.97
CA TYR A 10 -3.53 2.82 11.98
C TYR A 10 -3.49 3.74 10.75
N LEU A 11 -3.89 3.25 9.56
CA LEU A 11 -4.06 4.10 8.38
C LEU A 11 -5.06 5.24 8.62
N SER A 12 -6.23 4.95 9.21
CA SER A 12 -7.24 5.99 9.47
C SER A 12 -6.76 7.02 10.49
N GLN A 13 -5.88 6.62 11.41
CA GLN A 13 -5.27 7.49 12.42
C GLN A 13 -4.02 8.23 11.92
N LYS A 14 -3.65 8.10 10.64
CA LYS A 14 -2.40 8.65 10.06
C LYS A 14 -1.13 8.17 10.76
N ARG A 15 -1.19 7.01 11.41
CA ARG A 15 -0.08 6.36 12.12
C ARG A 15 0.66 5.46 11.14
N TRP A 16 1.37 6.09 10.21
CA TRP A 16 1.91 5.43 9.01
C TRP A 16 2.91 4.32 9.33
N LEU A 17 3.80 4.53 10.30
CA LEU A 17 4.81 3.54 10.67
C LEU A 17 4.16 2.30 11.31
N GLU A 18 3.18 2.50 12.18
CA GLU A 18 2.43 1.40 12.80
C GLU A 18 1.52 0.68 11.80
N ALA A 19 0.98 1.40 10.82
CA ALA A 19 0.24 0.82 9.71
C ALA A 19 1.14 -0.11 8.89
N ILE A 20 2.32 0.38 8.47
CA ILE A 20 3.31 -0.40 7.72
C ILE A 20 3.66 -1.67 8.50
N LYS A 21 4.04 -1.54 9.78
CA LYS A 21 4.39 -2.71 10.60
C LYS A 21 3.25 -3.72 10.69
N SER A 22 2.01 -3.25 10.82
CA SER A 22 0.85 -4.14 10.91
C SER A 22 0.55 -4.85 9.59
N PHE A 23 0.77 -4.19 8.45
CA PHE A 23 0.65 -4.82 7.14
C PHE A 23 1.81 -5.79 6.87
N GLU A 24 3.03 -5.47 7.27
CA GLU A 24 4.20 -6.37 7.19
C GLU A 24 4.03 -7.63 8.05
N GLU A 25 3.29 -7.55 9.15
CA GLU A 25 2.89 -8.74 9.90
C GLU A 25 1.83 -9.54 9.13
N ALA A 26 0.88 -8.87 8.47
CA ALA A 26 -0.14 -9.53 7.66
C ALA A 26 0.44 -10.21 6.40
N THR A 27 1.49 -9.66 5.78
CA THR A 27 2.17 -10.30 4.63
C THR A 27 2.86 -11.61 5.00
N LYS A 28 3.14 -11.88 6.28
CA LYS A 28 3.70 -13.18 6.70
C LYS A 28 2.67 -14.31 6.62
N GLU A 29 1.40 -13.97 6.83
CA GLU A 29 0.29 -14.93 6.78
C GLU A 29 -0.28 -15.04 5.36
N THR A 30 -0.38 -13.90 4.64
CA THR A 30 -0.89 -13.83 3.27
C THR A 30 0.04 -12.99 2.38
N PRO A 31 1.21 -13.54 1.96
CA PRO A 31 2.21 -12.79 1.20
C PRO A 31 1.72 -12.36 -0.18
N GLU A 32 0.81 -13.12 -0.77
CA GLU A 32 0.23 -12.85 -2.09
C GLU A 32 -0.89 -11.79 -2.06
N TYR A 33 -1.45 -11.45 -0.89
CA TYR A 33 -2.62 -10.57 -0.85
C TYR A 33 -2.27 -9.11 -1.18
N TYR A 34 -2.79 -8.60 -2.30
CA TYR A 34 -2.51 -7.25 -2.79
C TYR A 34 -2.80 -6.15 -1.75
N GLY A 35 -3.82 -6.34 -0.90
CA GLY A 35 -4.27 -5.33 0.04
C GLY A 35 -3.24 -4.98 1.10
N ASN A 36 -2.36 -5.92 1.44
CA ASN A 36 -1.26 -5.67 2.37
C ASN A 36 -0.22 -4.73 1.74
N HIS A 37 0.21 -5.05 0.52
CA HIS A 37 1.19 -4.27 -0.23
C HIS A 37 0.66 -2.88 -0.62
N TRP A 38 -0.61 -2.78 -1.01
CA TRP A 38 -1.29 -1.50 -1.22
C TRP A 38 -1.34 -0.65 0.06
N GLY A 39 -1.65 -1.27 1.21
CA GLY A 39 -1.68 -0.58 2.50
C GLY A 39 -0.32 -0.03 2.92
N ILE A 40 0.75 -0.80 2.69
CA ILE A 40 2.14 -0.38 2.90
C ILE A 40 2.48 0.79 1.97
N ALA A 41 2.17 0.66 0.67
CA ALA A 41 2.45 1.70 -0.31
C ALA A 41 1.77 3.03 0.04
N LYS A 42 0.50 2.97 0.45
CA LYS A 42 -0.26 4.15 0.88
C LYS A 42 0.41 4.86 2.05
N ALA A 43 0.79 4.10 3.08
CA ALA A 43 1.48 4.67 4.24
C ALA A 43 2.89 5.22 3.88
N GLN A 44 3.62 4.57 2.99
CA GLN A 44 4.92 5.04 2.50
C GLN A 44 4.80 6.32 1.68
N SER A 45 3.78 6.42 0.82
CA SER A 45 3.48 7.62 0.02
C SER A 45 3.20 8.84 0.89
N GLU A 46 2.46 8.67 1.99
CA GLU A 46 2.19 9.71 3.00
C GLU A 46 3.44 10.11 3.79
N LEU A 47 4.40 9.20 3.94
CA LEU A 47 5.71 9.49 4.55
C LEU A 47 6.70 10.14 3.57
N GLY A 48 6.32 10.36 2.31
CA GLY A 48 7.21 10.87 1.26
C GLY A 48 8.21 9.84 0.73
N LYS A 49 8.08 8.57 1.13
CA LYS A 49 8.91 7.45 0.68
C LYS A 49 8.41 6.92 -0.66
N LEU A 50 8.47 7.75 -1.69
CA LEU A 50 7.81 7.49 -2.97
C LEU A 50 8.41 6.30 -3.72
N HIS A 51 9.72 6.10 -3.63
CA HIS A 51 10.39 4.97 -4.27
C HIS A 51 9.97 3.64 -3.64
N GLU A 52 9.90 3.57 -2.32
CA GLU A 52 9.44 2.37 -1.60
C GLU A 52 7.94 2.13 -1.84
N ALA A 53 7.14 3.21 -1.88
CA ALA A 53 5.72 3.11 -2.19
C ALA A 53 5.48 2.53 -3.59
N LYS A 54 6.28 2.96 -4.57
CA LYS A 54 6.25 2.41 -5.94
C LYS A 54 6.52 0.90 -5.94
N GLN A 55 7.60 0.47 -5.28
CA GLN A 55 7.96 -0.95 -5.21
C GLN A 55 6.86 -1.78 -4.56
N SER A 56 6.23 -1.27 -3.50
CA SER A 56 5.14 -1.96 -2.82
C SER A 56 3.90 -2.10 -3.73
N LEU A 57 3.57 -1.09 -4.55
CA LEU A 57 2.47 -1.21 -5.53
C LEU A 57 2.80 -2.20 -6.66
N GLU A 58 4.05 -2.25 -7.10
CA GLU A 58 4.50 -3.24 -8.08
C GLU A 58 4.30 -4.67 -7.53
N CYS A 59 4.66 -4.92 -6.27
CA CYS A 59 4.37 -6.20 -5.60
C CYS A 59 2.86 -6.46 -5.46
N ALA A 60 2.04 -5.42 -5.24
CA ALA A 60 0.59 -5.57 -5.18
C ALA A 60 -0.01 -6.03 -6.52
N LEU A 61 0.59 -5.64 -7.65
CA LEU A 61 0.17 -6.04 -9.00
C LEU A 61 0.49 -7.50 -9.34
N ASP A 62 1.42 -8.13 -8.59
CA ASP A 62 1.79 -9.54 -8.78
C ASP A 62 0.76 -10.52 -8.20
N ASP A 63 -0.24 -10.06 -7.43
CA ASP A 63 -1.29 -10.90 -6.86
C ASP A 63 -2.16 -11.54 -7.99
N PRO A 64 -2.16 -12.88 -8.13
CA PRO A 64 -2.96 -13.58 -9.14
C PRO A 64 -4.48 -13.36 -8.99
N GLY A 65 -4.92 -13.07 -7.77
CA GLY A 65 -6.29 -12.75 -7.37
C GLY A 65 -6.70 -11.31 -7.64
N LEU A 66 -5.78 -10.44 -8.08
CA LEU A 66 -6.08 -9.04 -8.33
C LEU A 66 -7.04 -8.88 -9.52
N ARG A 67 -8.11 -8.10 -9.30
CA ARG A 67 -9.18 -7.83 -10.26
C ARG A 67 -9.64 -6.37 -10.15
N SER A 68 -10.34 -5.86 -11.17
CA SER A 68 -11.02 -4.57 -11.08
C SER A 68 -12.11 -4.60 -9.99
N PRO A 69 -12.33 -3.51 -9.24
CA PRO A 69 -11.72 -2.18 -9.41
C PRO A 69 -10.35 -2.02 -8.72
N ALA A 70 -9.94 -2.95 -7.85
CA ALA A 70 -8.71 -2.81 -7.06
C ALA A 70 -7.45 -2.67 -7.93
N LYS A 71 -7.40 -3.36 -9.07
CA LYS A 71 -6.30 -3.24 -10.03
C LYS A 71 -6.16 -1.80 -10.55
N GLU A 72 -7.27 -1.19 -10.95
CA GLU A 72 -7.29 0.17 -11.52
C GLU A 72 -6.85 1.19 -10.45
N GLU A 73 -7.30 1.02 -9.21
CA GLU A 73 -6.89 1.88 -8.08
C GLU A 73 -5.37 1.82 -7.81
N ILE A 74 -4.78 0.62 -7.89
CA ILE A 74 -3.33 0.43 -7.73
C ILE A 74 -2.57 1.09 -8.88
N GLU A 75 -3.01 0.89 -10.13
CA GLU A 75 -2.39 1.47 -11.31
C GLU A 75 -2.48 3.01 -11.30
N GLU A 76 -3.60 3.58 -10.88
CA GLU A 76 -3.78 5.02 -10.70
C GLU A 76 -2.81 5.57 -9.64
N MET A 77 -2.73 4.93 -8.48
CA MET A 77 -1.80 5.34 -7.42
C MET A 77 -0.34 5.22 -7.86
N LEU A 78 -0.01 4.17 -8.62
CA LEU A 78 1.32 3.96 -9.16
C LEU A 78 1.71 5.05 -10.17
N ALA A 79 0.77 5.49 -10.98
CA ALA A 79 0.95 6.59 -11.92
C ALA A 79 1.17 7.93 -11.18
N ASP A 80 0.37 8.24 -10.14
CA ASP A 80 0.56 9.43 -9.30
C ASP A 80 1.96 9.45 -8.66
N ILE A 81 2.35 8.35 -8.01
CA ILE A 81 3.66 8.23 -7.36
C ILE A 81 4.79 8.37 -8.39
N SER A 82 4.67 7.75 -9.56
CA SER A 82 5.69 7.84 -10.62
C SER A 82 5.82 9.27 -11.15
N GLN A 83 4.71 10.00 -11.28
CA GLN A 83 4.72 11.40 -11.66
C GLN A 83 5.40 12.25 -10.59
N ARG A 84 5.06 12.06 -9.30
CA ARG A 84 5.65 12.78 -8.17
C ARG A 84 7.15 12.57 -8.06
N ILE A 85 7.62 11.33 -8.26
CA ILE A 85 9.06 11.00 -8.33
C ILE A 85 9.72 11.81 -9.46
N THR A 86 9.11 11.82 -10.65
CA THR A 86 9.68 12.49 -11.82
C THR A 86 9.74 14.00 -11.64
N THR A 87 8.74 14.61 -11.00
CA THR A 87 8.70 16.06 -10.73
C THR A 87 9.61 16.51 -9.58
N ALA A 88 10.10 15.58 -8.76
CA ALA A 88 11.00 15.87 -7.65
C ALA A 88 12.49 15.85 -8.06
N CYS A 89 12.80 15.39 -9.28
CA CYS A 89 14.11 15.45 -9.92
C CYS A 89 14.30 16.75 -10.70
#